data_AF-A0A4Y2CS61-F1
#
_entry.id   AF-A0A4Y2CS61-F1
#
_cell.length_a   1.000
_cell.length_b   1.000
_cell.length_c   1.000
_cell.angle_alpha   90.00
_cell.angle_beta   90.00
_cell.angle_gamma   90.00
#
_symmetry.space_group_name_H-M   'P 1'
#
loop_
_entity.id
_entity.type
_entity.pdbx_description
1 polymer ?
#
loop_
_entity_poly.entity_id
_entity_poly.type
_entity_poly.pdbx_seq_one_letter_code
_entity_poly.pdbx_strand_id
1 'polypeptide(L)'
;MKYTRQGKILFATKDPLCAVQLLSLTKFMETDISTDVIWENICSRFLIFDIPVNTSMEELAEEIQGENDLDVIEMRRVLKQNSVKDMSPVLITVLSTTIPDEIKIWFINQKIQHFIDRPRQCTKCYSLAHAS
;
A
#
# COMPACT_ATOMS: atom_id res chain seq x y z
N MET A 1 -22.37 -7.71 -5.49
CA MET A 1 -21.58 -7.27 -6.64
C MET A 1 -21.74 -5.75 -6.76
N LYS A 2 -20.64 -4.99 -6.83
CA LYS A 2 -20.67 -3.53 -6.97
C LYS A 2 -20.15 -3.14 -8.36
N TYR A 3 -20.61 -2.01 -8.88
CA TYR A 3 -20.16 -1.49 -10.16
C TYR A 3 -19.51 -0.13 -9.99
N THR A 4 -18.45 0.16 -10.74
CA THR A 4 -17.93 1.52 -10.87
C THR A 4 -18.85 2.34 -11.77
N ARG A 5 -18.70 3.67 -11.75
CA ARG A 5 -19.44 4.56 -12.67
C ARG A 5 -19.13 4.27 -14.14
N GLN A 6 -17.97 3.69 -14.43
CA GLN A 6 -17.56 3.27 -15.78
C GLN A 6 -18.13 1.89 -16.17
N GLY A 7 -18.99 1.29 -15.33
CA GLY A 7 -19.57 -0.03 -15.58
C GLY A 7 -18.63 -1.20 -15.28
N LYS A 8 -17.47 -0.97 -14.64
CA LYS A 8 -16.56 -2.06 -14.26
C LYS A 8 -17.12 -2.83 -13.06
N ILE A 9 -16.92 -4.14 -13.05
CA ILE A 9 -17.36 -5.01 -11.97
C ILE A 9 -16.31 -4.98 -10.85
N LEU A 10 -16.75 -4.72 -9.63
CA LEU A 10 -15.92 -4.85 -8.43
C LEU A 10 -16.24 -6.18 -7.75
N PHE A 11 -15.20 -7.00 -7.60
CA PHE A 11 -15.24 -8.26 -6.88
C PHE A 11 -14.40 -8.16 -5.62
N ALA A 12 -14.91 -8.69 -4.51
CA ALA A 12 -14.19 -8.75 -3.25
C ALA A 12 -14.30 -10.18 -2.71
N THR A 13 -13.16 -10.77 -2.38
CA THR A 13 -13.08 -12.12 -1.80
C THR A 13 -12.11 -12.09 -0.64
N LYS A 14 -12.33 -12.98 0.33
CA LYS A 14 -11.38 -13.24 1.43
C LYS A 14 -10.40 -14.35 1.08
N ASP A 15 -10.69 -15.13 0.05
CA ASP A 15 -9.85 -16.24 -0.39
C ASP A 15 -8.80 -15.74 -1.41
N PRO A 16 -7.49 -15.78 -1.08
CA PRO A 16 -6.45 -15.34 -1.98
C PRO A 16 -6.35 -16.20 -3.25
N LEU A 17 -6.68 -17.49 -3.19
CA LEU A 17 -6.65 -18.36 -4.39
C LEU A 17 -7.69 -17.92 -5.40
N CYS A 18 -8.92 -17.67 -4.93
CA CYS A 18 -9.97 -17.08 -5.76
C CYS A 18 -9.55 -15.73 -6.35
N ALA A 19 -8.89 -14.86 -5.57
CA ALA A 19 -8.41 -13.58 -6.08
C ALA A 19 -7.39 -13.75 -7.22
N VAL A 20 -6.39 -14.62 -7.06
CA VAL A 20 -5.37 -14.91 -8.09
C VAL A 20 -6.01 -15.50 -9.35
N GLN A 21 -6.95 -16.43 -9.20
CA GLN A 21 -7.68 -17.01 -10.32
C GLN A 21 -8.45 -15.95 -11.10
N LEU A 22 -9.18 -15.07 -10.40
CA LEU A 22 -9.91 -13.97 -11.02
C LEU A 22 -8.96 -12.99 -11.72
N LEU A 23 -7.80 -12.69 -11.14
CA LEU A 23 -6.81 -11.81 -11.76
C LEU A 23 -6.17 -12.43 -13.01
N SER A 24 -6.14 -13.75 -13.10
CA SER A 24 -5.59 -14.47 -14.26
C SER A 24 -6.58 -14.59 -15.42
N LEU A 25 -7.84 -14.19 -15.25
CA LEU A 25 -8.86 -14.27 -16.30
C LEU A 25 -8.62 -13.20 -17.38
N THR A 26 -8.46 -13.66 -18.62
CA THR A 26 -8.38 -12.80 -19.81
C THR A 26 -9.66 -12.85 -20.65
N LYS A 27 -10.51 -13.86 -20.40
CA LYS A 27 -11.82 -14.01 -21.04
C LYS A 27 -12.85 -14.43 -20.00
N PHE A 28 -14.05 -13.91 -20.15
CA PHE A 28 -15.22 -14.36 -19.42
C PHE A 28 -16.31 -14.67 -20.43
N MET A 29 -16.72 -15.93 -20.49
CA MET A 29 -17.54 -16.46 -21.59
C MET A 29 -16.82 -16.22 -22.94
N GLU A 30 -17.40 -15.45 -23.84
CA GLU A 30 -16.81 -15.10 -25.15
C GLU A 30 -16.31 -13.66 -25.21
N THR A 31 -16.31 -12.94 -24.09
CA THR A 31 -15.86 -11.54 -24.02
C THR A 31 -14.45 -11.46 -23.45
N ASP A 32 -13.57 -10.74 -24.15
CA ASP A 32 -12.25 -10.41 -23.62
C ASP A 32 -12.40 -9.41 -22.47
N ILE A 33 -11.73 -9.69 -21.35
CA ILE A 33 -11.77 -8.87 -20.15
C ILE A 33 -10.36 -8.50 -19.70
N SER A 34 -10.25 -7.38 -18.98
CA SER A 34 -9.06 -7.05 -18.22
C SER A 34 -9.40 -7.02 -16.73
N THR A 35 -8.48 -7.49 -15.93
CA THR A 35 -8.59 -7.61 -14.49
C THR A 35 -7.48 -6.79 -13.86
N ASP A 36 -7.76 -6.18 -12.72
CA ASP A 36 -6.80 -5.37 -12.00
C ASP A 36 -7.11 -5.39 -10.51
N VAL A 37 -6.09 -5.15 -9.69
CA VAL A 37 -6.21 -5.07 -8.25
C VAL A 37 -6.30 -3.62 -7.81
N ILE A 38 -7.21 -3.34 -6.89
CA ILE A 38 -7.19 -2.06 -6.17
C ILE A 38 -6.16 -2.17 -5.06
N TRP A 39 -4.93 -1.76 -5.35
CA TRP A 39 -3.78 -1.85 -4.45
C TRP A 39 -4.04 -1.20 -3.09
N GLU A 40 -4.80 -0.10 -3.04
CA GLU A 40 -5.12 0.57 -1.78
C GLU A 40 -6.02 -0.25 -0.83
N ASN A 41 -6.66 -1.32 -1.31
CA ASN A 41 -7.48 -2.20 -0.49
C ASN A 41 -6.72 -3.41 0.06
N ILE A 42 -5.52 -3.69 -0.46
CA ILE A 42 -4.71 -4.85 -0.08
C ILE A 42 -3.35 -4.47 0.51
N CYS A 43 -2.92 -3.24 0.30
CA CYS A 43 -1.70 -2.70 0.86
C CYS A 43 -2.00 -1.66 1.92
N SER A 44 -1.12 -1.61 2.91
CA SER A 44 -1.12 -0.58 3.93
C SER A 44 0.17 0.22 3.87
N ARG A 45 0.11 1.47 4.31
CA ARG A 45 1.28 2.37 4.28
C ARG A 45 1.51 3.02 5.62
N PHE A 46 2.79 3.22 5.93
CA PHE A 46 3.20 3.90 7.14
C PHE A 46 4.53 4.62 6.96
N LEU A 47 4.77 5.58 7.85
CA LEU A 47 5.99 6.36 7.92
C LEU A 47 6.81 5.91 9.11
N ILE A 48 8.11 5.80 8.89
CA ILE A 48 9.13 5.81 9.93
C ILE A 48 9.98 7.07 9.80
N PHE A 49 10.42 7.58 10.94
CA PHE A 49 11.20 8.81 11.04
C PHE A 49 12.63 8.49 11.44
N ASP A 50 13.49 9.51 11.45
CA ASP A 50 14.85 9.42 11.97
C ASP A 50 15.71 8.34 11.28
N ILE A 51 15.46 8.12 9.98
CA ILE A 51 16.29 7.25 9.15
C ILE A 51 17.37 8.11 8.47
N PRO A 52 18.67 7.80 8.69
CA PRO A 52 19.76 8.48 8.02
C PRO A 52 19.63 8.42 6.49
N VAL A 53 19.91 9.54 5.81
CA VAL A 53 19.81 9.62 4.35
C VAL A 53 20.79 8.72 3.61
N ASN A 54 21.89 8.33 4.27
CA ASN A 54 22.91 7.44 3.75
C ASN A 54 22.59 5.95 3.94
N THR A 55 21.55 5.59 4.70
CA THR A 55 21.11 4.19 4.83
C THR A 55 20.62 3.68 3.47
N SER A 56 21.05 2.49 3.05
CA SER A 56 20.52 1.84 1.84
C SER A 56 19.04 1.50 2.05
N MET A 57 18.23 1.76 1.02
CA MET A 57 16.80 1.44 1.05
C MET A 57 16.56 -0.07 0.96
N GLU A 58 17.44 -0.77 0.25
CA GLU A 58 17.42 -2.21 0.04
C GLU A 58 17.73 -2.94 1.35
N GLU A 59 18.83 -2.57 2.03
CA GLU A 59 19.21 -3.14 3.34
C GLU A 59 18.11 -2.89 4.39
N LEU A 60 17.53 -1.68 4.40
CA LEU A 60 16.43 -1.36 5.31
C LEU A 60 15.16 -2.16 5.02
N ALA A 61 14.87 -2.44 3.74
CA ALA A 61 13.75 -3.29 3.36
C ALA A 61 13.95 -4.73 3.81
N GLU A 62 15.14 -5.30 3.60
CA GLU A 62 15.46 -6.67 4.05
C GLU A 62 15.36 -6.81 5.57
N GLU A 63 15.91 -5.85 6.32
CA GLU A 63 15.83 -5.81 7.78
C GLU A 63 14.37 -5.79 8.26
N ILE A 64 13.55 -4.89 7.73
CA ILE A 64 12.15 -4.75 8.16
C ILE A 64 11.35 -6.01 7.84
N GLN A 65 11.55 -6.60 6.66
CA GLN A 65 10.85 -7.83 6.27
C GLN A 65 11.26 -9.01 7.18
N GLY A 66 12.56 -9.16 7.46
CA GLY A 66 13.09 -10.25 8.26
C GLY A 66 12.67 -10.19 9.74
N GLU A 67 12.60 -9.00 10.31
CA GLU A 67 12.33 -8.83 11.75
C GLU A 67 10.84 -8.68 12.10
N ASN A 68 9.97 -8.33 11.13
CA ASN A 68 8.57 -8.00 11.40
C ASN A 68 7.55 -8.90 10.69
N ASP A 69 7.96 -9.89 9.90
CA ASP A 69 7.06 -10.71 9.07
C ASP A 69 6.13 -9.84 8.20
N LEU A 70 6.74 -8.86 7.52
CA LEU A 70 6.05 -7.95 6.60
C LEU A 70 6.55 -8.20 5.18
N ASP A 71 5.65 -8.05 4.20
CA ASP A 71 6.00 -8.08 2.77
C ASP A 71 6.07 -6.63 2.26
N VAL A 72 7.29 -6.13 2.03
CA VAL A 72 7.53 -4.74 1.63
C VAL A 72 7.51 -4.64 0.10
N ILE A 73 6.48 -3.97 -0.42
CA ILE A 73 6.26 -3.81 -1.87
C ILE A 73 7.00 -2.59 -2.41
N GLU A 74 6.98 -1.49 -1.67
CA GLU A 74 7.61 -0.25 -2.08
C GLU A 74 8.16 0.48 -0.86
N MET A 75 9.35 1.07 -1.01
CA MET A 75 9.93 1.93 0.00
C MET A 75 10.51 3.18 -0.64
N ARG A 76 10.21 4.36 -0.08
CA ARG A 76 10.73 5.62 -0.61
C ARG A 76 10.95 6.68 0.47
N ARG A 77 11.98 7.49 0.28
CA ARG A 77 12.26 8.65 1.15
C ARG A 77 11.35 9.82 0.80
N VAL A 78 10.76 10.41 1.82
CA VAL A 78 9.93 11.62 1.70
C VAL A 78 10.81 12.82 2.03
N LEU A 79 11.37 13.45 1.01
CA LEU A 79 12.16 14.67 1.17
C LEU A 79 11.23 15.87 1.31
N LYS A 80 11.41 16.65 2.37
CA LYS A 80 10.77 17.97 2.48
C LYS A 80 11.57 18.95 1.62
N GLN A 81 10.89 19.68 0.74
CA GLN A 81 11.53 20.77 -0.02
C GLN A 81 12.22 21.72 0.97
N ASN A 82 13.51 22.01 0.73
CA ASN A 82 14.37 22.91 1.50
C ASN A 82 14.84 22.43 2.89
N SER A 83 14.79 21.13 3.20
CA SER A 83 15.42 20.61 4.43
C SER A 83 16.79 19.99 4.14
N VAL A 84 17.88 20.64 4.57
CA VAL A 84 19.21 20.02 4.73
C VAL A 84 19.18 19.20 6.02
N LYS A 85 18.44 18.10 6.01
CA LYS A 85 18.39 17.18 7.15
C LYS A 85 19.11 15.90 6.78
N ASP A 86 20.03 15.49 7.65
CA ASP A 86 20.74 14.21 7.55
C ASP A 86 19.81 13.01 7.79
N MET A 87 18.58 13.27 8.23
CA MET A 87 17.53 12.29 8.47
C MET A 87 16.31 12.59 7.59
N SER A 88 15.73 11.56 7.01
CA SER A 88 14.51 11.67 6.18
C SER A 88 13.46 10.65 6.61
N PRO A 89 12.16 11.05 6.65
CA PRO A 89 11.09 10.09 6.80
C PRO A 89 11.07 9.12 5.62
N VAL A 90 10.75 7.87 5.89
CA VAL A 90 10.60 6.82 4.88
C VAL A 90 9.15 6.38 4.86
N LEU A 91 8.52 6.44 3.70
CA LEU A 91 7.21 5.86 3.45
C LEU A 91 7.41 4.42 2.98
N ILE A 92 6.75 3.50 3.69
CA ILE A 92 6.79 2.07 3.45
C ILE A 92 5.39 1.64 3.02
N THR A 93 5.31 0.85 1.94
CA THR A 93 4.10 0.18 1.48
C THR A 93 4.27 -1.31 1.69
N VAL A 94 3.37 -1.91 2.47
CA VAL A 94 3.36 -3.35 2.75
C VAL A 94 2.13 -4.03 2.17
N LEU A 95 2.26 -5.27 1.72
CA LEU A 95 1.16 -6.11 1.26
C LEU A 95 0.41 -6.69 2.47
N SER A 96 -0.31 -5.82 3.17
CA SER A 96 -1.14 -6.20 4.30
C SER A 96 -2.31 -5.24 4.45
N THR A 97 -3.41 -5.74 5.01
CA THR A 97 -4.56 -4.92 5.43
C THR A 97 -4.47 -4.46 6.89
N THR A 98 -3.50 -4.99 7.64
CA THR A 98 -3.24 -4.67 9.04
C THR A 98 -1.78 -4.30 9.23
N ILE A 99 -1.53 -3.19 9.91
CA ILE A 99 -0.17 -2.71 10.22
C ILE A 99 0.03 -2.81 11.73
N PRO A 100 1.17 -3.30 12.22
CA PRO A 100 1.48 -3.22 13.65
C PRO A 100 1.68 -1.77 14.11
N ASP A 101 1.46 -1.45 15.39
CA ASP A 101 1.67 -0.10 15.93
C ASP A 101 3.18 0.26 16.06
N GLU A 102 4.03 -0.75 16.12
CA GLU A 102 5.49 -0.65 16.25
C GLU A 102 6.14 -1.68 15.34
N ILE A 103 7.31 -1.33 14.79
CA ILE A 103 8.16 -2.28 14.05
C ILE A 103 9.55 -2.33 14.66
N LYS A 104 10.17 -3.49 14.62
CA LYS A 104 11.56 -3.69 14.98
C LYS A 104 12.45 -3.28 13.81
N ILE A 105 13.41 -2.41 14.08
CA ILE A 105 14.46 -2.04 13.13
C ILE A 105 15.78 -2.13 13.88
N TRP A 106 16.67 -3.00 13.44
CA TRP A 106 17.90 -3.34 14.14
C TRP A 106 17.61 -3.76 15.60
N PHE A 107 18.05 -2.95 16.56
CA PHE A 107 17.95 -3.22 17.99
C PHE A 107 16.83 -2.45 18.69
N ILE A 108 16.01 -1.68 17.95
CA ILE A 108 14.98 -0.81 18.51
C ILE A 108 13.59 -1.18 17.99
N ASN A 109 12.59 -1.09 18.87
CA ASN A 109 11.18 -1.07 18.47
C ASN A 109 10.79 0.40 18.23
N GLN A 110 10.48 0.73 16.98
CA GLN A 110 10.14 2.06 16.56
C GLN A 110 8.63 2.16 16.32
N LYS A 111 8.00 3.16 16.93
CA LYS A 111 6.60 3.52 16.64
C LYS A 111 6.45 3.98 15.20
N ILE A 112 5.46 3.43 14.52
CA ILE A 112 5.13 3.86 13.16
C ILE A 112 4.06 4.94 13.18
N GLN A 113 4.07 5.77 12.15
CA GLN A 113 2.95 6.66 11.87
C GLN A 113 2.15 6.11 10.69
N HIS A 114 0.90 5.73 10.93
CA HIS A 114 -0.01 5.30 9.86
C HIS A 114 -0.12 6.39 8.79
N PHE A 115 0.03 5.98 7.53
CA PHE A 115 -0.17 6.86 6.38
C PHE A 115 -1.55 6.57 5.80
N ILE A 116 -2.51 7.44 6.13
CA ILE A 116 -3.87 7.34 5.60
C ILE A 116 -3.92 8.13 4.29
N ASP A 117 -4.23 7.44 3.21
CA ASP A 117 -4.50 8.09 1.94
C ASP A 117 -5.65 9.08 2.07
N ARG A 118 -5.55 10.18 1.33
CA ARG A 118 -6.68 11.10 1.23
C ARG A 118 -7.87 10.32 0.69
N PRO A 119 -8.99 10.24 1.44
CA PRO A 119 -10.14 9.48 0.99
C PRO A 119 -10.58 10.02 -0.36
N ARG A 120 -10.80 9.11 -1.33
CA ARG A 120 -11.15 9.47 -2.70
C ARG A 120 -12.49 10.19 -2.70
N GLN A 121 -12.44 11.51 -2.78
CA GLN A 121 -13.62 12.37 -2.84
C GLN A 121 -13.93 12.68 -4.30
N CYS A 122 -15.19 12.48 -4.70
CA CYS A 122 -15.60 12.84 -6.05
C CYS A 122 -15.51 14.36 -6.23
N THR A 123 -14.71 14.85 -7.18
CA THR A 123 -14.56 16.30 -7.44
C THR A 123 -15.85 16.98 -7.90
N LYS A 124 -16.81 16.21 -8.44
CA LYS A 124 -18.09 16.73 -8.93
C LYS A 124 -19.16 16.87 -7.86
N CYS A 125 -19.22 15.94 -6.90
CA CYS A 125 -20.29 15.88 -5.90
C CYS A 125 -19.79 15.89 -4.45
N TYR A 126 -18.47 15.96 -4.24
CA TYR A 126 -17.81 15.98 -2.94
C TYR A 126 -18.17 14.81 -2.00
N SER A 127 -18.83 13.77 -2.51
CA SER A 127 -19.18 12.56 -1.77
C SER A 127 -18.02 11.57 -1.77
N LEU A 128 -17.88 10.86 -0.64
CA LEU A 128 -16.90 9.80 -0.40
C LEU A 128 -17.44 8.40 -0.78
N ALA A 129 -18.71 8.28 -1.15
CA ALA A 129 -19.43 7.00 -1.22
C ALA A 129 -19.58 6.42 -2.65
N HIS A 130 -19.13 7.13 -3.69
CA HIS A 130 -19.24 6.62 -5.06
C HIS A 130 -17.93 5.97 -5.50
N ALA A 131 -18.03 4.78 -6.09
CA ALA A 131 -16.92 4.19 -6.83
C ALA A 131 -16.65 5.04 -8.08
N SER A 132 -15.53 5.77 -8.07
CA SER A 132 -15.06 6.55 -9.22
C SER A 132 -14.96 5.72 -10.49
#